data_AF-A0A928JJS6-F1
#
_entry.id   AF-A0A928JJS6-F1
#
_cell.length_a   1.000
_cell.length_b   1.000
_cell.length_c   1.000
_cell.angle_alpha   90.00
_cell.angle_beta   90.00
_cell.angle_gamma   90.00
#
_symmetry.space_group_name_H-M   'P 1'
#
loop_
_entity.id
_entity.type
_entity.pdbx_description
1 polymer ?
#
loop_
_entity_poly.entity_id
_entity_poly.type
_entity_poly.pdbx_seq_one_letter_code
_entity_poly.pdbx_strand_id
1 'polypeptide(L)'
;MARRSFDRTKETDLINGYRQKFRNHVFFKHLQRLSMLDNHVGIDHAVKFRVPLEKVESVSVFSDGFAQVYEVFGIYENSEILHNEMSNKSLKEICDILFAQQDKDPLCNEHPRFKLRDDTCAVYALVE
;
A
#
# COMPACT_ATOMS: atom_id res chain seq x y z
N MET A 1 -16.08 -33.25 9.72
CA MET A 1 -16.17 -31.92 9.08
C MET A 1 -15.01 -31.78 8.10
N ALA A 2 -15.33 -31.47 6.84
CA ALA A 2 -14.40 -31.51 5.71
C ALA A 2 -13.31 -30.43 5.83
N ARG A 3 -12.04 -30.85 5.69
CA ARG A 3 -10.91 -29.94 5.45
C ARG A 3 -11.09 -29.35 4.05
N ARG A 4 -11.40 -28.06 3.96
CA ARG A 4 -11.32 -27.33 2.69
C ARG A 4 -9.86 -27.36 2.23
N SER A 5 -9.57 -28.13 1.20
CA SER A 5 -8.28 -28.14 0.52
C SER A 5 -8.03 -26.76 -0.07
N PHE A 6 -6.97 -26.10 0.39
CA PHE A 6 -6.50 -24.85 -0.16
C PHE A 6 -5.98 -25.11 -1.57
N ASP A 7 -6.64 -24.50 -2.55
CA ASP A 7 -6.39 -24.72 -3.97
C ASP A 7 -5.21 -23.88 -4.44
N ARG A 8 -4.05 -24.51 -4.61
CA ARG A 8 -2.78 -23.87 -5.02
C ARG A 8 -2.85 -23.25 -6.43
N THR A 9 -3.85 -23.60 -7.23
CA THR A 9 -4.03 -23.01 -8.57
C THR A 9 -4.38 -21.52 -8.49
N LYS A 10 -5.21 -21.12 -7.52
CA LYS A 10 -5.62 -19.72 -7.33
C LYS A 10 -4.49 -18.79 -6.89
N GLU A 11 -3.53 -19.30 -6.13
CA GLU A 11 -2.32 -18.57 -5.72
C GLU A 11 -1.41 -18.31 -6.92
N THR A 12 -1.30 -19.30 -7.81
CA THR A 12 -0.50 -19.21 -9.04
C THR A 12 -1.09 -18.19 -10.01
N ASP A 13 -2.42 -18.12 -10.11
CA ASP A 13 -3.13 -17.16 -10.97
C ASP A 13 -3.03 -15.72 -10.43
N LEU A 14 -3.08 -15.53 -9.11
CA LEU A 14 -2.80 -14.24 -8.47
C LEU A 14 -1.37 -13.80 -8.76
N ILE A 15 -0.38 -14.67 -8.49
CA ILE A 15 1.04 -14.39 -8.73
C ILE A 15 1.33 -14.07 -10.20
N ASN A 16 0.69 -14.76 -11.14
CA ASN A 16 0.85 -14.49 -12.57
C ASN A 16 0.17 -13.18 -12.99
N GLY A 17 -1.00 -12.87 -12.44
CA GLY A 17 -1.66 -11.57 -12.64
C GLY A 17 -0.84 -10.39 -12.13
N TYR A 18 -0.14 -10.55 -11.00
CA TYR A 18 0.81 -9.55 -10.49
C TYR A 18 2.08 -9.49 -11.36
N ARG A 19 2.67 -10.62 -11.75
CA ARG A 19 3.89 -10.67 -12.57
C ARG A 19 3.75 -10.00 -13.94
N GLN A 20 2.57 -10.06 -14.57
CA GLN A 20 2.38 -9.48 -15.89
C GLN A 20 2.24 -7.94 -15.87
N LYS A 21 1.96 -7.35 -14.70
CA LYS A 21 1.75 -5.90 -14.53
C LYS A 21 3.01 -5.14 -14.09
N PHE A 22 4.01 -5.81 -13.53
CA PHE A 22 5.16 -5.15 -12.90
C PHE A 22 6.47 -5.58 -13.54
N ARG A 23 6.91 -4.82 -14.56
CA ARG A 23 8.17 -5.09 -15.23
C ARG A 23 9.40 -4.58 -14.48
N ASN A 24 9.31 -3.54 -13.64
CA ASN A 24 10.49 -2.96 -12.95
C ASN A 24 10.23 -2.38 -11.52
N HIS A 25 9.05 -2.54 -10.91
CA HIS A 25 8.73 -1.86 -9.65
C HIS A 25 8.15 -2.83 -8.60
N VAL A 26 8.71 -2.79 -7.38
CA VAL A 26 8.29 -3.63 -6.25
C VAL A 26 7.37 -2.84 -5.34
N PHE A 27 6.09 -3.22 -5.30
CA PHE A 27 5.07 -2.60 -4.46
C PHE A 27 4.73 -3.49 -3.27
N PHE A 28 4.80 -2.92 -2.07
CA PHE A 28 4.24 -3.54 -0.87
C PHE A 28 2.84 -2.98 -0.63
N LYS A 29 1.82 -3.79 -0.89
CA LYS A 29 0.44 -3.48 -0.51
C LYS A 29 0.15 -4.07 0.87
N HIS A 30 -0.27 -3.21 1.80
CA HIS A 30 -0.92 -3.52 3.08
C HIS A 30 -0.04 -4.22 4.16
N LEU A 31 0.51 -3.43 5.08
CA LEU A 31 0.83 -3.87 6.45
C LEU A 31 -0.25 -3.31 7.38
N GLN A 32 -1.31 -4.09 7.60
CA GLN A 32 -2.33 -3.73 8.58
C GLN A 32 -1.75 -3.78 10.01
N ARG A 33 -1.84 -2.63 10.69
CA ARG A 33 -2.01 -2.48 12.14
C ARG A 33 -0.97 -3.19 13.03
N LEU A 34 0.25 -2.62 13.11
CA LEU A 34 1.27 -3.00 14.11
C LEU A 34 1.26 -2.08 15.33
N SER A 35 0.10 -1.93 15.96
CA SER A 35 0.06 -1.44 17.34
C SER A 35 -1.11 -2.08 18.05
N MET A 36 -0.88 -3.28 18.60
CA MET A 36 -1.35 -3.72 19.90
C MET A 36 -0.77 -5.11 20.21
N LEU A 37 0.15 -5.13 21.18
CA LEU A 37 0.35 -6.18 22.19
C LEU A 37 0.89 -7.54 21.72
N ASP A 38 2.06 -7.89 22.24
CA ASP A 38 2.69 -9.22 22.36
C ASP A 38 2.41 -10.29 21.27
N ASN A 39 3.52 -10.78 20.72
CA ASN A 39 3.68 -11.86 19.74
C ASN A 39 3.68 -11.39 18.29
N HIS A 40 4.65 -11.90 17.53
CA HIS A 40 4.94 -11.64 16.12
C HIS A 40 3.78 -11.93 15.14
N VAL A 41 2.54 -12.10 15.61
CA VAL A 41 1.33 -12.47 14.87
C VAL A 41 1.14 -11.63 13.61
N GLY A 42 1.28 -10.31 13.69
CA GLY A 42 1.19 -9.44 12.51
C GLY A 42 2.25 -9.76 11.44
N ILE A 43 3.47 -10.06 11.86
CA ILE A 43 4.59 -10.46 10.97
C ILE A 43 4.41 -11.91 10.50
N ASP A 44 3.84 -12.79 11.31
CA ASP A 44 3.59 -14.19 10.97
C ASP A 44 2.51 -14.33 9.90
N HIS A 45 1.50 -13.45 9.92
CA HIS A 45 0.43 -13.38 8.93
C HIS A 45 0.69 -12.39 7.79
N ALA A 46 1.83 -11.69 7.80
CA ALA A 46 2.19 -10.80 6.70
C ALA A 46 2.33 -11.58 5.39
N VAL A 47 1.84 -10.99 4.29
CA VAL A 47 2.14 -11.51 2.95
C VAL A 47 3.62 -11.28 2.69
N LYS A 48 4.37 -12.37 2.56
CA LYS A 48 5.81 -12.36 2.34
C LYS A 48 6.11 -12.67 0.90
N PHE A 49 6.93 -11.83 0.27
CA PHE A 49 7.51 -12.11 -1.02
C PHE A 49 8.99 -11.76 -1.00
N ARG A 50 9.76 -12.37 -1.91
CA ARG A 50 11.17 -12.11 -2.08
C ARG A 50 11.41 -11.68 -3.51
N VAL A 51 12.21 -10.63 -3.67
CA VAL A 51 12.63 -10.11 -4.98
C VAL A 51 14.15 -10.09 -4.97
N PRO A 52 14.82 -10.51 -6.07
CA PRO A 52 16.26 -10.35 -6.18
C PRO A 52 16.65 -8.88 -6.07
N LEU A 53 17.63 -8.56 -5.25
CA LEU A 53 18.03 -7.18 -4.95
C LEU A 53 18.44 -6.43 -6.22
N GLU A 54 19.12 -7.11 -7.13
CA GLU A 54 19.58 -6.60 -8.42
C GLU A 54 18.44 -6.19 -9.37
N LYS A 55 17.18 -6.43 -9.00
CA LYS A 55 15.99 -6.05 -9.77
C LYS A 55 15.16 -4.96 -9.08
N VAL A 56 15.66 -4.37 -8.02
CA VAL A 56 14.95 -3.34 -7.24
C VAL A 56 15.77 -2.06 -7.26
N GLU A 57 15.23 -1.01 -7.85
CA GLU A 57 15.85 0.32 -7.88
C GLU A 57 15.40 1.20 -6.72
N SER A 58 14.15 1.00 -6.28
CA SER A 58 13.51 1.80 -5.24
C SER A 58 12.39 1.00 -4.56
N VAL A 59 12.07 1.40 -3.33
CA VAL A 59 11.00 0.82 -2.53
C VAL A 59 10.17 1.94 -1.91
N SER A 60 8.85 1.81 -2.00
CA SER A 60 7.90 2.61 -1.24
C SER A 60 7.12 1.73 -0.27
N VAL A 61 7.00 2.17 0.98
CA VAL A 61 6.17 1.53 2.01
C VAL A 61 5.30 2.58 2.66
N PHE A 62 4.02 2.29 2.84
CA PHE A 62 3.10 3.24 3.43
C PHE A 62 1.91 2.57 4.13
N SER A 63 1.37 3.27 5.12
CA SER A 63 0.13 2.93 5.84
C SER A 63 -1.11 3.05 4.94
N ASP A 64 -2.20 2.43 5.37
CA ASP A 64 -3.53 2.62 4.78
C ASP A 64 -4.01 4.08 4.84
N GLY A 65 -3.64 4.81 5.89
CA GLY A 65 -3.89 6.25 5.98
C GLY A 65 -3.30 7.05 4.82
N PHE A 66 -2.06 6.75 4.44
CA PHE A 66 -1.43 7.37 3.26
C PHE A 66 -2.00 6.84 1.95
N ALA A 67 -2.36 5.54 1.87
CA ALA A 67 -2.88 4.91 0.67
C ALA A 67 -4.20 5.52 0.16
N GLN A 68 -4.92 6.27 1.00
CA GLN A 68 -6.13 7.01 0.63
C GLN A 68 -5.93 7.92 -0.58
N VAL A 69 -4.72 8.42 -0.83
CA VAL A 69 -4.40 9.26 -2.00
C VAL A 69 -4.81 8.62 -3.31
N TYR A 70 -4.68 7.29 -3.46
CA TYR A 70 -5.08 6.58 -4.67
C TYR A 70 -6.28 5.66 -4.45
N GLU A 71 -6.44 5.05 -3.28
CA GLU A 71 -7.51 4.06 -3.04
C GLU A 71 -8.87 4.71 -2.79
N VAL A 72 -8.90 5.89 -2.16
CA VAL A 72 -10.16 6.52 -1.74
C VAL A 72 -10.48 7.75 -2.58
N PHE A 73 -9.48 8.60 -2.77
CA PHE A 73 -9.66 9.90 -3.42
C PHE A 73 -9.30 9.90 -4.90
N GLY A 74 -8.63 8.86 -5.40
CA GLY A 74 -8.20 8.79 -6.80
C GLY A 74 -7.34 9.97 -7.25
N ILE A 75 -6.60 10.61 -6.33
CA ILE A 75 -5.67 11.72 -6.62
C ILE A 75 -4.57 11.22 -7.56
N TYR A 76 -4.12 9.98 -7.31
CA TYR A 76 -3.30 9.21 -8.22
C TYR A 76 -4.10 8.01 -8.70
N GLU A 77 -3.95 7.63 -9.97
CA GLU A 77 -4.76 6.56 -10.59
C GLU A 77 -4.51 5.19 -9.95
N ASN A 78 -3.27 4.94 -9.55
CA ASN A 78 -2.84 3.67 -8.98
C ASN A 78 -1.56 3.83 -8.16
N SER A 79 -1.17 2.76 -7.47
CA SER A 79 0.03 2.72 -6.63
C SER A 79 1.33 2.92 -7.39
N GLU A 80 1.38 2.58 -8.68
CA GLU A 80 2.59 2.75 -9.52
C GLU A 80 2.85 4.22 -9.82
N ILE A 81 1.81 4.96 -10.19
CA ILE A 81 1.92 6.41 -10.35
C ILE A 81 2.30 7.06 -9.02
N LEU A 82 1.69 6.64 -7.90
CA LEU A 82 2.05 7.16 -6.58
C LEU A 82 3.53 6.93 -6.24
N HIS A 83 4.09 5.76 -6.53
CA HIS A 83 5.50 5.49 -6.26
C HIS A 83 6.44 6.38 -7.08
N ASN A 84 6.13 6.57 -8.36
CA ASN A 84 6.88 7.52 -9.19
C ASN A 84 6.75 8.95 -8.66
N GLU A 85 5.61 9.32 -8.09
CA GLU A 85 5.42 10.64 -7.49
C GLU A 85 6.20 10.80 -6.18
N MET A 86 6.35 9.73 -5.39
CA MET A 86 7.18 9.72 -4.17
C MET A 86 8.68 9.92 -4.46
N SER A 87 9.14 9.72 -5.70
CA SER A 87 10.52 10.05 -6.11
C SER A 87 10.67 11.49 -6.61
N ASN A 88 9.59 12.13 -7.04
CA ASN A 88 9.58 13.47 -7.63
C ASN A 88 9.12 14.58 -6.67
N LYS A 89 8.39 14.23 -5.61
CA LYS A 89 7.86 15.16 -4.60
C LYS A 89 8.29 14.75 -3.21
N SER A 90 8.35 15.72 -2.30
CA SER A 90 8.48 15.38 -0.89
C SER A 90 7.22 14.67 -0.40
N LEU A 91 7.38 13.73 0.52
CA LEU A 91 6.23 13.06 1.16
C LEU A 91 5.31 14.04 1.88
N LYS A 92 5.86 15.17 2.36
CA LYS A 92 5.07 16.26 2.94
C LYS A 92 4.10 16.84 1.92
N GLU A 93 4.54 17.13 0.69
CA GLU A 93 3.65 17.68 -0.35
C GLU A 93 2.52 16.70 -0.69
N ILE A 94 2.82 15.41 -0.76
CA ILE A 94 1.79 14.39 -1.01
C ILE A 94 0.79 14.33 0.16
N CYS A 95 1.27 14.41 1.40
CA CYS A 95 0.41 14.51 2.59
C CYS A 95 -0.43 15.80 2.59
N ASP A 96 0.13 16.95 2.21
CA ASP A 96 -0.60 18.21 2.13
C ASP A 96 -1.75 18.10 1.10
N ILE A 97 -1.50 17.46 -0.05
CA ILE A 97 -2.52 17.17 -1.07
C ILE A 97 -3.62 16.24 -0.51
N LEU A 98 -3.22 15.17 0.19
CA LEU A 98 -4.15 14.26 0.86
C LEU A 98 -5.05 15.03 1.82
N PHE A 99 -4.47 15.80 2.74
CA PHE A 99 -5.19 16.52 3.78
C PHE A 99 -6.13 17.57 3.19
N ALA A 100 -5.68 18.30 2.16
CA ALA A 100 -6.52 19.23 1.44
C ALA A 100 -7.75 18.55 0.82
N GLN A 101 -7.62 17.30 0.35
CA GLN A 101 -8.74 16.57 -0.20
C GLN A 101 -9.66 15.98 0.88
N GLN A 102 -9.11 15.56 2.01
CA GLN A 102 -9.90 15.15 3.18
C GLN A 102 -10.76 16.31 3.69
N ASP A 103 -10.22 17.53 3.73
CA ASP A 103 -10.90 18.72 4.24
C ASP A 103 -12.06 19.20 3.34
N LYS A 104 -12.13 18.75 2.08
CA LYS A 104 -13.30 19.02 1.21
C LYS A 104 -14.51 18.15 1.54
N ASP A 105 -14.30 17.02 2.21
CA ASP A 105 -15.35 16.09 2.64
C ASP A 105 -15.26 15.85 4.17
N PRO A 106 -15.50 16.89 4.99
CA PRO A 106 -15.31 16.83 6.45
C PRO A 106 -16.27 15.85 7.13
N LEU A 107 -17.42 15.59 6.51
CA LEU A 107 -18.45 14.67 7.01
C LEU A 107 -18.30 13.25 6.45
N CYS A 108 -17.32 13.02 5.57
CA CYS A 108 -17.07 11.72 4.93
C CYS A 108 -18.29 11.17 4.16
N ASN A 109 -19.05 12.06 3.52
CA ASN A 109 -20.26 11.71 2.77
C ASN A 109 -19.94 11.30 1.33
N GLU A 110 -18.97 11.97 0.70
CA GLU A 110 -18.58 11.68 -0.68
C GLU A 110 -17.63 10.48 -0.76
N HIS A 111 -16.72 10.41 0.21
CA HIS A 111 -15.76 9.32 0.36
C HIS A 111 -15.95 8.66 1.74
N PRO A 112 -16.81 7.62 1.84
CA PRO A 112 -17.15 6.96 3.10
C PRO A 112 -15.92 6.47 3.87
N ARG A 113 -15.70 7.07 5.03
CA ARG A 113 -14.57 6.79 5.92
C ARG A 113 -15.04 6.92 7.37
N PHE A 114 -14.41 6.17 8.29
CA PHE A 114 -14.77 6.24 9.72
C PHE A 114 -14.28 7.50 10.44
N LYS A 115 -13.26 8.15 9.88
CA LYS A 115 -12.64 9.35 10.43
C LYS A 115 -12.12 10.24 9.30
N LEU A 116 -12.10 11.54 9.57
CA LEU A 116 -11.63 12.56 8.61
C LEU A 116 -10.18 12.32 8.19
N ARG A 117 -9.32 12.02 9.17
CA ARG A 117 -7.88 11.75 8.99
C ARG A 117 -7.50 10.45 9.67
N ASP A 118 -6.70 9.65 8.99
CA ASP A 118 -6.06 8.47 9.56
C ASP A 118 -4.60 8.77 9.94
N ASP A 119 -4.03 7.92 10.79
CA ASP A 119 -2.61 7.95 11.08
C ASP A 119 -1.87 7.66 9.77
N THR A 120 -1.03 8.59 9.36
CA THR A 120 -0.40 8.59 8.04
C THR A 120 1.10 8.41 8.19
N CYS A 121 1.63 7.34 7.60
CA CYS A 121 3.06 7.07 7.48
C CYS A 121 3.39 6.62 6.06
N ALA A 122 4.52 7.11 5.54
CA ALA A 122 5.08 6.72 4.25
C ALA A 122 6.61 6.82 4.29
N VAL A 123 7.26 5.93 3.55
CA VAL A 123 8.71 5.87 3.35
C VAL A 123 8.97 5.61 1.87
N TYR A 124 9.93 6.34 1.31
CA TYR A 124 10.52 6.07 0.02
C TYR A 124 12.02 5.90 0.20
N ALA A 125 12.59 4.89 -0.44
CA ALA A 125 14.03 4.63 -0.40
C ALA A 125 14.52 4.21 -1.79
N LEU A 126 15.70 4.67 -2.15
CA LEU A 126 16.48 4.09 -3.25
C LEU A 126 17.20 2.86 -2.73
N VAL A 127 17.35 1.86 -3.58
CA VAL A 127 18.10 0.64 -3.29
C VAL A 127 19.42 0.75 -4.05
N GLU A 128 20.52 0.90 -3.31
CA GLU A 128 21.89 0.98 -3.81
C GLU A 128 22.64 -0.36 -3.59
#